data_AF-A0A960HAH9-F1
#
_entry.id   AF-A0A960HAH9-F1
#
_cell.length_a   1.000
_cell.length_b   1.000
_cell.length_c   1.000
_cell.angle_alpha   90.00
_cell.angle_beta   90.00
_cell.angle_gamma   90.00
#
_symmetry.space_group_name_H-M   'P 1'
#
loop_
_entity.id
_entity.type
_entity.pdbx_description
1 polymer ?
#
loop_
_entity_poly.entity_id
_entity_poly.type
_entity_poly.pdbx_seq_one_letter_code
_entity_poly.pdbx_strand_id
1 'polypeptide(L)' 'ELLGAARRLAPGGAVVVGGPPNSAELLIDRPRVGGLDAAYVCRGPVCDLPVTTVADLAAALGRPV' A
#
# COMPACT_ATOMS: atom_id res chain seq x y z
N GLU A 1 7.08 -0.81 -8.88
CA GLU A 1 7.76 0.30 -8.15
C GLU A 1 7.13 0.66 -6.80
N LEU A 2 5.80 0.55 -6.69
CA LEU A 2 5.03 0.95 -5.50
C LEU A 2 5.50 0.30 -4.19
N LEU A 3 5.82 -0.99 -4.20
CA LEU A 3 6.37 -1.70 -3.02
C LEU A 3 7.71 -1.11 -2.55
N GLY A 4 8.57 -0.70 -3.49
CA GLY A 4 9.84 -0.06 -3.16
C GLY A 4 9.61 1.31 -2.49
N ALA A 5 8.64 2.08 -2.98
CA ALA A 5 8.26 3.34 -2.36
C ALA A 5 7.64 3.14 -0.97
N ALA A 6 6.75 2.14 -0.80
CA ALA A 6 6.14 1.81 0.49
C ALA A 6 7.21 1.52 1.55
N ARG A 7 8.23 0.72 1.22
CA ARG A 7 9.35 0.41 2.13
C ARG A 7 10.16 1.65 2.54
N ARG A 8 10.28 2.66 1.66
CA ARG A 8 11.03 3.89 1.95
C ARG A 8 10.23 4.91 2.75
N LEU A 9 8.93 5.01 2.48
CA LEU A 9 8.05 6.06 3.03
C LEU A 9 7.34 5.63 4.32
N ALA A 10 7.27 4.32 4.59
CA ALA A 10 6.57 3.77 5.75
C ALA A 10 7.06 4.40 7.06
N PRO A 11 6.14 4.91 7.91
CA PRO A 11 6.50 5.41 9.22
C PRO A 11 6.99 4.31 10.17
N GLY A 12 7.76 4.73 11.18
CA GLY A 12 8.15 3.83 12.25
C GLY A 12 6.92 3.16 12.86
N GLY A 13 6.99 1.84 13.05
CA GLY A 13 5.86 1.04 13.53
C GLY A 13 4.88 0.57 12.47
N ALA A 14 5.02 0.99 11.20
CA ALA A 14 4.24 0.42 10.10
C ALA A 14 4.82 -0.92 9.61
N VAL A 15 3.93 -1.82 9.18
CA VAL A 15 4.29 -3.08 8.54
C VAL A 15 4.01 -2.97 7.05
N VAL A 16 5.00 -3.31 6.22
CA VAL A 16 4.84 -3.32 4.76
C VAL A 16 4.81 -4.76 4.27
N VAL A 17 3.67 -5.16 3.70
CA VAL A 17 3.49 -6.45 3.04
C VAL A 17 3.35 -6.22 1.54
N GLY A 18 4.13 -6.95 0.76
CA GLY A 18 4.06 -6.88 -0.70
C GLY A 18 4.35 -8.23 -1.34
N GLY A 19 3.55 -8.58 -2.34
CA GLY A 19 3.62 -9.84 -3.05
C GLY A 19 2.59 -9.90 -4.18
N PRO A 20 2.51 -11.02 -4.91
CA PRO A 20 1.45 -11.27 -5.87
C PRO A 20 0.05 -11.22 -5.23
N PRO A 21 -1.02 -11.03 -6.03
CA PRO A 21 -2.40 -11.11 -5.53
C PRO A 21 -2.65 -12.43 -4.78
N ASN A 22 -3.34 -12.35 -3.64
CA ASN A 22 -3.71 -13.50 -2.80
C ASN A 22 -2.53 -14.35 -2.28
N SER A 23 -1.30 -13.83 -2.27
CA SER A 23 -0.13 -14.58 -1.78
C SER A 23 0.07 -14.56 -0.26
N ALA A 24 -0.73 -13.75 0.45
CA ALA A 24 -0.69 -13.61 1.89
C ALA A 24 -2.08 -13.17 2.38
N GLU A 25 -2.41 -13.47 3.64
CA GLU A 25 -3.71 -13.16 4.26
C GLU A 25 -4.12 -11.69 4.06
N LEU A 26 -3.17 -10.77 4.28
CA LEU A 26 -3.41 -9.33 4.12
C LEU A 26 -3.63 -8.87 2.67
N LEU A 27 -3.35 -9.73 1.69
CA LEU A 27 -3.49 -9.47 0.25
C LEU A 27 -4.70 -10.20 -0.36
N ILE A 28 -5.47 -10.96 0.42
CA ILE A 28 -6.71 -11.61 -0.04
C ILE A 28 -7.75 -10.54 -0.38
N ASP A 29 -8.40 -10.68 -1.53
CA ASP A 29 -9.45 -9.76 -2.03
C ASP A 29 -8.99 -8.29 -2.13
N ARG A 30 -7.68 -8.08 -2.24
CA ARG A 30 -7.05 -6.77 -2.48
C ARG A 30 -6.39 -6.74 -3.85
N PRO A 31 -7.17 -6.70 -4.93
CA PRO A 31 -6.65 -6.82 -6.29
C PRO A 31 -5.89 -5.55 -6.71
N ARG A 32 -5.24 -5.67 -7.87
CA ARG A 32 -4.75 -4.54 -8.66
C ARG A 32 -5.92 -3.66 -9.13
N VAL A 33 -5.65 -2.38 -9.34
CA VAL A 33 -6.63 -1.41 -9.86
C VAL A 33 -6.29 -1.13 -11.32
N GLY A 34 -7.19 -1.49 -12.25
CA GLY A 34 -6.95 -1.27 -13.69
C GLY A 34 -5.70 -1.98 -14.23
N GLY A 35 -5.31 -3.11 -13.62
CA GLY A 35 -4.08 -3.85 -13.96
C GLY A 35 -2.79 -3.28 -13.36
N LEU A 36 -2.85 -2.13 -12.69
CA LEU A 36 -1.72 -1.48 -12.02
C LEU A 36 -1.53 -2.02 -10.60
N ASP A 37 -0.27 -2.00 -10.13
CA ASP A 37 0.02 -2.26 -8.72
C ASP A 37 -0.81 -1.30 -7.83
N ALA A 38 -1.37 -1.84 -6.75
CA ALA A 38 -2.18 -1.11 -5.80
C ALA A 38 -1.61 -1.24 -4.40
N ALA A 39 -1.56 -0.13 -3.65
CA ALA A 39 -1.21 -0.11 -2.24
C ALA A 39 -2.43 0.26 -1.41
N TYR A 40 -2.60 -0.45 -0.30
CA TYR A 40 -3.67 -0.24 0.67
C TYR A 40 -3.03 0.19 1.99
N VAL A 41 -3.39 1.38 2.48
CA VAL A 41 -2.88 1.89 3.76
C VAL A 41 -3.95 1.66 4.81
N CYS A 42 -3.64 0.80 5.78
CA CYS A 42 -4.56 0.44 6.86
C CYS A 42 -4.18 1.12 8.17
N ARG A 43 -5.19 1.64 8.88
CA ARG A 43 -5.07 2.23 10.22
C ARG A 43 -5.96 1.42 11.16
N GLY A 44 -5.33 0.50 11.90
CA GLY A 44 -6.04 -0.53 12.65
C GLY A 44 -6.76 -1.49 11.71
N PRO A 45 -8.07 -1.77 11.91
CA PRO A 45 -8.81 -2.72 11.08
C PRO A 45 -9.33 -2.12 9.75
N VAL A 46 -9.20 -0.81 9.55
CA VAL A 46 -9.76 -0.10 8.39
C VAL A 46 -8.65 0.26 7.41
N CYS A 47 -8.89 0.06 6.12
CA CYS A 47 -8.00 0.50 5.05
C CYS A 47 -8.66 1.59 4.23
N ASP A 48 -7.86 2.57 3.80
CA ASP A 48 -8.29 3.58 2.83
C ASP A 48 -8.50 2.94 1.44
N LEU A 49 -9.02 3.73 0.50
CA LEU A 49 -9.09 3.35 -0.90
C LEU A 49 -7.69 3.03 -1.47
N PRO A 50 -7.59 2.08 -2.40
CA PRO A 50 -6.31 1.75 -3.01
C PRO A 50 -5.73 2.91 -3.80
N VAL A 51 -4.42 3.10 -3.66
CA VAL A 51 -3.66 4.06 -4.46
C VAL A 51 -2.73 3.32 -5.42
N THR A 52 -2.53 3.89 -6.61
CA THR A 52 -1.71 3.27 -7.67
C THR A 52 -0.44 4.06 -7.98
N THR A 53 -0.29 5.27 -7.42
CA THR A 53 0.88 6.12 -7.62
C THR A 53 1.69 6.31 -6.35
N VAL A 54 2.97 6.63 -6.51
CA VAL A 54 3.87 6.91 -5.38
C VAL A 54 3.48 8.20 -4.65
N ALA A 55 3.01 9.21 -5.38
CA ALA A 55 2.58 10.48 -4.79
C ALA A 55 1.34 10.29 -3.89
N ASP A 56 0.35 9.54 -4.37
CA ASP A 56 -0.84 9.23 -3.59
C ASP A 56 -0.52 8.36 -2.37
N LEU A 57 0.42 7.42 -2.52
CA LEU A 57 0.92 6.61 -1.39
C LEU A 57 1.61 7.46 -0.34
N ALA A 58 2.45 8.41 -0.73
CA ALA A 58 3.11 9.32 0.20
C ALA A 58 2.09 10.18 0.96
N ALA A 59 1.08 10.71 0.26
CA ALA A 59 -0.02 11.45 0.86
C ALA A 59 -0.80 10.60 1.86
N ALA A 60 -1.14 9.35 1.51
CA ALA A 60 -1.84 8.42 2.40
C ALA A 60 -1.03 8.06 3.66
N LEU A 61 0.31 8.01 3.55
CA LEU A 61 1.22 7.79 4.68
C LEU A 61 1.49 9.06 5.50
N GLY A 62 0.90 10.21 5.14
CA GLY A 62 1.13 11.49 5.80
C GLY A 62 2.57 12.00 5.64
N ARG A 63 3.25 11.61 4.54
CA ARG A 63 4.62 12.04 4.23
C ARG A 63 4.59 13.24 3.29
N PRO A 64 5.33 14.33 3.60
CA PRO A 64 5.60 15.32 2.58
C PRO A 64 6.39 14.65 1.45
N VAL A 65 5.93 14.88 0.22
CA VAL A 65 6.61 14.45 -1.03
C VAL A 65 7.70 15.41 -1.43
#